data_AF-A0A948TGP8-F1
#
_entry.id   AF-A0A948TGP8-F1
#
_cell.length_a   1.000
_cell.length_b   1.000
_cell.length_c   1.000
_cell.angle_alpha   90.00
_cell.angle_beta   90.00
_cell.angle_gamma   90.00
#
_symmetry.space_group_name_H-M   'P 1'
#
loop_
_entity.id
_entity.type
_entity.pdbx_description
1 polymer ?
#
loop_
_entity_poly.entity_id
_entity_poly.type
_entity_poly.pdbx_seq_one_letter_code
_entity_poly.pdbx_strand_id
1 'polypeptide(L)'
;MSTADTDATATAQSTTAAAGAPDQEQSKVPSNATSPEQASTASAQVNFLAAATAALLQTPATAANNDCAPNLAQTRAAIDEVDEHIAALLAQRQALVKYAAALKLGEGEGVVSAVREQSLLHHGAALEQKYHLPSALMQDLQRRILRQSYKEVGNLLSGEQNPDPTMVDAAGAAKRGNTAAAAGYATMEVVLVGGRGGMGRFIQRYLESASYNVSIVEPEDYKVDDKGAPVTALAASRAAQRLAHADWCIIAVPIDVTTQVINTVAPLLRPSCILSDITSIKERPLEAMLKAHCGPVLGLHPMFGPDTFSLVKQVVVAVPGRDFSRCEFICEQFKRFGAHVVLCTASEHDEAMRVIQALRHFTTIAYGNFLRTLVPQKAAPAAPAATAAAATATATATATAAANTPEQGTVVAAAQGEARATGNAFLERLLELSSPIYHLELMMVGRLFAQDPHLYCDIISASQVNLDLIQRYVTCAQQCLNLLLKQDKGEFISEFNETTAFFGPHARDFLQESSAILALVQDTYPVKD
;
A
#
# COMPACT_ATOMS: atom_id res chain seq x y z
N MET A 1 53.91 -11.22 37.94
CA MET A 1 54.67 -12.37 38.48
C MET A 1 53.83 -13.00 39.58
N SER A 2 53.48 -14.29 39.42
CA SER A 2 53.08 -15.24 40.49
C SER A 2 51.77 -14.91 41.23
N THR A 3 50.77 -15.78 41.44
CA THR A 3 50.55 -17.24 41.41
C THR A 3 49.03 -17.39 41.73
N ALA A 4 48.19 -18.14 41.00
CA ALA A 4 48.01 -19.61 41.04
C ALA A 4 47.89 -20.16 42.47
N ASP A 5 47.06 -21.12 42.86
CA ASP A 5 45.91 -21.91 42.34
C ASP A 5 45.57 -22.88 43.52
N THR A 6 44.63 -23.81 43.35
CA THR A 6 44.41 -25.07 44.13
C THR A 6 43.56 -24.95 45.43
N ASP A 7 42.69 -25.89 45.82
CA ASP A 7 42.26 -27.19 45.28
C ASP A 7 41.03 -27.74 46.03
N ALA A 8 40.48 -28.85 45.50
CA ALA A 8 39.88 -30.02 46.18
C ALA A 8 38.46 -29.92 46.81
N THR A 9 37.41 -30.59 46.29
CA THR A 9 37.03 -32.03 46.21
C THR A 9 36.50 -32.68 47.52
N ALA A 10 35.24 -33.19 47.47
CA ALA A 10 34.69 -34.38 48.17
C ALA A 10 33.12 -34.40 48.08
N THR A 11 32.47 -35.31 47.33
CA THR A 11 31.81 -36.60 47.76
C THR A 11 30.70 -36.44 48.82
N ALA A 12 29.49 -37.06 48.79
CA ALA A 12 28.97 -38.27 48.14
C ALA A 12 27.40 -38.35 48.17
N GLN A 13 26.83 -39.14 47.25
CA GLN A 13 25.75 -40.16 47.38
C GLN A 13 24.40 -39.80 48.07
N SER A 14 23.27 -39.80 47.33
CA SER A 14 22.34 -40.92 47.01
C SER A 14 21.28 -41.21 48.10
N THR A 15 20.00 -40.94 47.82
CA THR A 15 18.91 -41.95 47.75
C THR A 15 17.52 -41.33 47.47
N THR A 16 16.94 -41.81 46.37
CA THR A 16 15.53 -42.01 45.96
C THR A 16 14.36 -41.73 46.92
N ALA A 17 13.31 -41.06 46.42
CA ALA A 17 11.94 -41.62 46.30
C ALA A 17 11.01 -40.69 45.46
N ALA A 18 10.13 -41.32 44.68
CA ALA A 18 9.26 -40.76 43.65
C ALA A 18 7.94 -40.16 44.16
N ALA A 19 7.34 -39.23 43.41
CA ALA A 19 5.90 -39.18 43.06
C ALA A 19 5.51 -37.88 42.31
N GLY A 20 4.68 -38.02 41.26
CA GLY A 20 3.68 -37.02 40.87
C GLY A 20 3.98 -36.13 39.65
N ALA A 21 3.64 -36.61 38.45
CA ALA A 21 3.49 -35.77 37.25
C ALA A 21 2.13 -35.02 37.27
N PRO A 22 2.01 -33.81 36.71
CA PRO A 22 0.71 -33.21 36.39
C PRO A 22 0.34 -33.42 34.92
N ASP A 23 -0.95 -33.71 34.73
CA ASP A 23 -1.66 -33.95 33.47
C ASP A 23 -1.47 -32.84 32.42
N GLN A 24 -1.18 -33.24 31.18
CA GLN A 24 -1.37 -32.41 29.99
C GLN A 24 -2.74 -32.73 29.37
N GLU A 25 -3.65 -31.77 29.41
CA GLU A 25 -4.88 -31.76 28.63
C GLU A 25 -4.55 -31.71 27.12
N GLN A 26 -4.77 -32.83 26.43
CA GLN A 26 -4.78 -32.88 24.97
C GLN A 26 -6.08 -32.25 24.43
N SER A 27 -5.95 -31.03 23.90
CA SER A 27 -6.96 -30.41 23.04
C SER A 27 -7.06 -31.16 21.70
N LYS A 28 -8.20 -31.81 21.46
CA LYS A 28 -8.59 -32.44 20.20
C LYS A 28 -8.63 -31.42 19.06
N VAL A 29 -7.69 -31.54 18.11
CA VAL A 29 -7.80 -30.93 16.78
C VAL A 29 -8.76 -31.80 15.93
N PRO A 30 -9.79 -31.24 15.28
CA PRO A 30 -10.64 -32.02 14.38
C PRO A 30 -9.87 -32.33 13.09
N SER A 31 -9.58 -33.61 12.87
CA SER A 31 -8.99 -34.13 11.63
C SER A 31 -10.03 -34.13 10.51
N ASN A 32 -10.09 -33.07 9.70
CA ASN A 32 -10.67 -33.19 8.36
C ASN A 32 -9.63 -33.79 7.43
N ALA A 33 -9.49 -35.11 7.51
CA ALA A 33 -8.72 -35.90 6.56
C ALA A 33 -9.48 -35.93 5.23
N THR A 34 -8.92 -35.26 4.22
CA THR A 34 -9.20 -35.57 2.82
C THR A 34 -8.90 -37.06 2.60
N SER A 35 -9.84 -37.80 2.02
CA SER A 35 -9.71 -39.23 1.79
C SER A 35 -8.38 -39.59 1.09
N PRO A 36 -7.66 -40.62 1.56
CA PRO A 36 -6.31 -40.97 1.08
C PRO A 36 -6.23 -41.34 -0.41
N GLU A 37 -7.38 -41.61 -1.06
CA GLU A 37 -7.46 -41.92 -2.49
C GLU A 37 -7.17 -40.73 -3.42
N GLN A 38 -7.50 -39.48 -3.05
CA GLN A 38 -7.30 -38.32 -3.93
C GLN A 38 -5.87 -37.73 -3.85
N ALA A 39 -5.18 -37.90 -2.72
CA ALA A 39 -3.77 -37.50 -2.58
C ALA A 39 -2.82 -38.51 -3.26
N SER A 40 -3.24 -39.77 -3.37
CA SER A 40 -2.52 -40.87 -4.01
C SER A 40 -2.42 -40.72 -5.53
N THR A 41 -3.52 -40.32 -6.19
CA THR A 41 -3.59 -40.19 -7.66
C THR A 41 -2.80 -39.00 -8.20
N ALA A 42 -2.84 -37.84 -7.54
CA ALA A 42 -2.06 -36.67 -7.93
C ALA A 42 -0.54 -36.90 -7.75
N SER A 43 -0.14 -37.55 -6.65
CA SER A 43 1.26 -37.92 -6.42
C SER A 43 1.75 -38.98 -7.42
N ALA A 44 0.87 -39.89 -7.85
CA ALA A 44 1.17 -40.88 -8.88
C ALA A 44 1.33 -40.25 -10.28
N GLN A 45 0.50 -39.27 -10.64
CA GLN A 45 0.62 -38.54 -11.92
C GLN A 45 1.92 -37.72 -12.00
N VAL A 46 2.29 -36.98 -10.95
CA VAL A 46 3.55 -36.23 -10.92
C VAL A 46 4.77 -37.15 -11.01
N ASN A 47 4.71 -38.32 -10.35
CA ASN A 47 5.78 -39.32 -10.44
C ASN A 47 5.85 -40.00 -11.82
N PHE A 48 4.72 -40.19 -12.51
CA PHE A 48 4.69 -40.76 -13.86
C PHE A 48 5.26 -39.79 -14.91
N LEU A 49 4.88 -38.51 -14.85
CA LEU A 49 5.42 -37.45 -15.70
C LEU A 49 6.93 -37.28 -15.49
N ALA A 50 7.40 -37.26 -14.24
CA ALA A 50 8.83 -37.20 -13.92
C ALA A 50 9.63 -38.39 -14.50
N ALA A 51 9.04 -39.59 -14.52
CA ALA A 51 9.66 -40.76 -15.13
C ALA A 51 9.72 -40.68 -16.66
N ALA A 52 8.69 -40.14 -17.32
CA ALA A 52 8.67 -39.91 -18.76
C ALA A 52 9.70 -38.83 -19.19
N THR A 53 9.82 -37.75 -18.41
CA THR A 53 10.84 -36.70 -18.63
C THR A 53 12.26 -37.25 -18.42
N ALA A 54 12.47 -38.09 -17.40
CA ALA A 54 13.75 -38.74 -17.16
C ALA A 54 14.17 -39.67 -18.32
N ALA A 55 13.21 -40.37 -18.94
CA ALA A 55 13.47 -41.19 -20.13
C ALA A 55 13.85 -40.35 -21.36
N LEU A 56 13.23 -39.18 -21.52
CA LEU A 56 13.54 -38.20 -22.58
C LEU A 56 14.93 -37.57 -22.42
N LEU A 57 15.38 -37.34 -21.17
CA LEU A 57 16.69 -36.76 -20.85
C LEU A 57 17.86 -37.77 -20.92
N GLN A 58 17.58 -39.07 -20.98
CA GLN A 58 18.59 -40.14 -21.04
C GLN A 58 18.98 -40.56 -22.47
N THR A 59 18.31 -40.05 -23.52
CA THR A 59 18.68 -40.35 -24.91
C THR A 59 19.86 -39.48 -25.37
N PRO A 60 21.00 -40.06 -25.77
CA PRO A 60 22.19 -39.28 -26.14
C PRO A 60 21.98 -38.50 -27.45
N ALA A 61 22.42 -37.23 -27.47
CA ALA A 61 22.35 -36.33 -28.63
C ALA A 61 23.25 -36.74 -29.82
N THR A 62 23.97 -37.86 -29.73
CA THR A 62 24.91 -38.36 -30.74
C THR A 62 24.39 -39.63 -31.42
N ALA A 63 23.16 -39.59 -31.93
CA ALA A 63 22.71 -40.55 -32.93
C ALA A 63 22.72 -39.85 -34.30
N ALA A 64 23.85 -39.93 -35.01
CA ALA A 64 23.97 -39.56 -36.42
C ALA A 64 23.24 -40.56 -37.36
N ASN A 65 22.04 -41.00 -36.98
CA ASN A 65 21.14 -41.79 -37.82
C ASN A 65 19.69 -41.43 -37.49
N ASN A 66 18.92 -41.25 -38.56
CA ASN A 66 17.80 -40.32 -38.69
C ASN A 66 16.47 -40.68 -37.99
N ASP A 67 16.42 -41.50 -36.94
CA ASP A 67 15.12 -41.91 -36.32
C ASP A 67 15.08 -41.95 -34.78
N CYS A 68 16.14 -41.52 -34.07
CA CYS A 68 16.16 -41.63 -32.60
C CYS A 68 17.01 -40.54 -31.90
N ALA A 69 16.80 -39.27 -32.26
CA ALA A 69 17.23 -38.14 -31.44
C ALA A 69 15.97 -37.45 -30.91
N PRO A 70 15.87 -37.08 -29.61
CA PRO A 70 14.75 -36.30 -29.12
C PRO A 70 14.65 -35.02 -29.95
N ASN A 71 13.57 -34.91 -30.72
CA ASN A 71 13.37 -33.78 -31.61
C ASN A 71 13.06 -32.55 -30.74
N LEU A 72 13.70 -31.42 -31.01
CA LEU A 72 13.41 -30.14 -30.35
C LEU A 72 11.90 -29.85 -30.29
N ALA A 73 11.15 -30.26 -31.31
CA ALA A 73 9.69 -30.15 -31.33
C ALA A 73 8.99 -31.01 -30.26
N GLN A 74 9.47 -32.25 -30.03
CA GLN A 74 8.93 -33.14 -28.98
C GLN A 74 9.27 -32.61 -27.59
N THR A 75 10.49 -32.12 -27.37
CA THR A 75 10.87 -31.51 -26.09
C THR A 75 10.05 -30.24 -25.81
N ARG A 76 9.79 -29.41 -26.83
CA ARG A 76 8.91 -28.23 -26.69
C ARG A 76 7.48 -28.65 -26.34
N ALA A 77 6.91 -29.64 -27.02
CA ALA A 77 5.58 -30.14 -26.68
C ALA A 77 5.49 -30.69 -25.25
N ALA A 78 6.54 -31.36 -24.76
CA ALA A 78 6.60 -31.81 -23.37
C ALA A 78 6.73 -30.65 -22.36
N ILE A 79 7.41 -29.54 -22.74
CA ILE A 79 7.44 -28.31 -21.93
C ILE A 79 6.03 -27.69 -21.89
N ASP A 80 5.37 -27.58 -23.05
CA ASP A 80 4.01 -27.03 -23.15
C ASP A 80 3.03 -27.82 -22.27
N GLU A 81 3.12 -29.15 -22.24
CA GLU A 81 2.30 -30.01 -21.37
C GLU A 81 2.58 -29.77 -19.88
N VAL A 82 3.84 -29.55 -19.49
CA VAL A 82 4.19 -29.17 -18.11
C VAL A 82 3.62 -27.80 -17.76
N ASP A 83 3.67 -26.84 -18.68
CA ASP A 83 3.12 -25.50 -18.49
C ASP A 83 1.59 -25.52 -18.33
N GLU A 84 0.88 -26.36 -19.08
CA GLU A 84 -0.56 -26.60 -18.90
C GLU A 84 -0.87 -27.15 -17.49
N HIS A 85 -0.08 -28.10 -17.00
CA HIS A 85 -0.23 -28.62 -15.64
C HIS A 85 0.04 -27.56 -14.56
N ILE A 86 1.06 -26.71 -14.75
CA ILE A 86 1.34 -25.58 -13.86
C ILE A 86 0.13 -24.64 -13.82
N ALA A 87 -0.45 -24.30 -14.97
CA ALA A 87 -1.63 -23.45 -15.05
C ALA A 87 -2.84 -24.07 -14.33
N ALA A 88 -3.10 -25.36 -14.51
CA ALA A 88 -4.18 -26.08 -13.83
C ALA A 88 -4.02 -26.08 -12.30
N LEU A 89 -2.79 -26.34 -11.80
CA LEU A 89 -2.49 -26.31 -10.37
C LEU A 89 -2.63 -24.90 -9.77
N LEU A 90 -2.24 -23.86 -10.53
CA LEU A 90 -2.43 -22.47 -10.12
C LEU A 90 -3.92 -22.12 -10.01
N ALA A 91 -4.75 -22.53 -10.98
CA ALA A 91 -6.20 -22.33 -10.94
C ALA A 91 -6.84 -23.04 -9.74
N GLN A 92 -6.45 -24.30 -9.48
CA GLN A 92 -6.91 -25.04 -8.30
C GLN A 92 -6.51 -24.33 -7.00
N ARG A 93 -5.26 -23.85 -6.91
CA ARG A 93 -4.79 -23.11 -5.74
C ARG A 93 -5.57 -21.80 -5.54
N GLN A 94 -5.87 -21.06 -6.61
CA GLN A 94 -6.69 -19.85 -6.53
C GLN A 94 -8.10 -20.14 -6.01
N ALA A 95 -8.74 -21.22 -6.45
CA ALA A 95 -10.04 -21.65 -5.93
C ALA A 95 -9.98 -21.95 -4.42
N LEU A 96 -8.93 -22.66 -3.97
CA LEU A 96 -8.71 -22.94 -2.55
C LEU A 96 -8.46 -21.67 -1.73
N VAL A 97 -7.73 -20.69 -2.27
CA VAL A 97 -7.51 -19.40 -1.62
C VAL A 97 -8.82 -18.63 -1.45
N LYS A 98 -9.67 -18.58 -2.49
CA LYS A 98 -10.99 -17.93 -2.41
C LYS A 98 -11.87 -18.59 -1.35
N TYR A 99 -11.86 -19.92 -1.32
CA TYR A 99 -12.58 -20.68 -0.30
C TYR A 99 -12.04 -20.39 1.12
N ALA A 100 -10.72 -20.39 1.30
CA ALA A 100 -10.10 -20.05 2.58
C ALA A 100 -10.38 -18.60 3.02
N ALA A 101 -10.41 -17.64 2.09
CA ALA A 101 -10.79 -16.26 2.38
C ALA A 101 -12.24 -16.17 2.87
N ALA A 102 -13.18 -16.87 2.21
CA ALA A 102 -14.57 -16.92 2.64
C ALA A 102 -14.75 -17.53 4.04
N LEU A 103 -13.98 -18.58 4.38
CA LEU A 103 -13.99 -19.17 5.72
C LEU A 103 -13.48 -18.19 6.79
N LYS A 104 -12.36 -17.50 6.52
CA LYS A 104 -11.80 -16.50 7.44
C LYS A 104 -12.73 -15.33 7.71
N LEU A 105 -13.45 -14.87 6.68
CA LEU A 105 -14.49 -13.86 6.83
C LEU A 105 -15.61 -14.33 7.78
N GLY A 106 -15.97 -15.63 7.74
CA GLY A 106 -16.95 -16.22 8.64
C GLY A 106 -16.48 -16.38 10.09
N GLU A 107 -15.17 -16.54 10.31
CA GLU A 107 -14.55 -16.72 11.64
C GLU A 107 -13.99 -15.41 12.23
N GLY A 108 -14.01 -14.31 11.48
CA GLY A 108 -13.50 -13.00 11.91
C GLY A 108 -11.97 -12.88 11.91
N GLU A 109 -11.25 -13.81 11.29
CA GLU A 109 -9.79 -13.75 11.14
C GLU A 109 -9.35 -12.77 10.04
N GLY A 110 -8.17 -12.18 10.21
CA GLY A 110 -7.56 -11.31 9.20
C GLY A 110 -7.26 -12.03 7.88
N VAL A 111 -7.39 -11.29 6.78
CA VAL A 111 -7.12 -11.77 5.42
C VAL A 111 -5.67 -12.25 5.29
N VAL A 112 -4.75 -11.61 6.03
CA VAL A 112 -3.31 -11.89 6.02
C VAL A 112 -2.87 -12.49 7.35
N SER A 113 -2.04 -13.53 7.29
CA SER A 113 -1.33 -14.07 8.45
C SER A 113 0.16 -14.13 8.14
N ALA A 114 0.96 -13.34 8.86
CA ALA A 114 2.41 -13.32 8.72
C ALA A 114 3.04 -14.70 9.01
N VAL A 115 2.48 -15.43 9.98
CA VAL A 115 2.88 -16.80 10.32
C VAL A 115 2.63 -17.74 9.14
N ARG A 116 1.50 -17.59 8.45
CA ARG A 116 1.19 -18.41 7.27
C ARG A 116 2.10 -18.07 6.10
N GLU A 117 2.40 -16.79 5.86
CA GLU A 117 3.34 -16.37 4.81
C GLU A 117 4.74 -16.95 5.07
N GLN A 118 5.27 -16.86 6.30
CA GLN A 118 6.56 -17.46 6.66
C GLN A 118 6.55 -18.99 6.52
N SER A 119 5.51 -19.66 7.02
CA SER A 119 5.35 -21.12 6.87
C SER A 119 5.34 -21.54 5.41
N LEU A 120 4.69 -20.76 4.55
CA LEU A 120 4.62 -21.01 3.11
C LEU A 120 6.00 -20.86 2.45
N LEU A 121 6.76 -19.82 2.79
CA LEU A 121 8.12 -19.62 2.27
C LEU A 121 9.11 -20.70 2.78
N HIS A 122 9.02 -21.09 4.05
CA HIS A 122 9.80 -22.21 4.58
C HIS A 122 9.47 -23.52 3.87
N HIS A 123 8.19 -23.76 3.57
CA HIS A 123 7.79 -24.90 2.75
C HIS A 123 8.34 -24.81 1.32
N GLY A 124 8.36 -23.62 0.72
CA GLY A 124 9.01 -23.36 -0.57
C GLY A 124 10.49 -23.76 -0.58
N ALA A 125 11.24 -23.36 0.44
CA ALA A 125 12.65 -23.75 0.59
C ALA A 125 12.84 -25.27 0.69
N ALA A 126 11.94 -25.97 1.39
CA ALA A 126 11.96 -27.43 1.47
C ALA A 126 11.64 -28.09 0.10
N LEU A 127 10.74 -27.50 -0.70
CA LEU A 127 10.47 -27.97 -2.05
C LEU A 127 11.67 -27.75 -2.99
N GLU A 128 12.38 -26.61 -2.85
CA GLU A 128 13.61 -26.34 -3.62
C GLU A 128 14.65 -27.44 -3.39
N GLN A 129 14.87 -27.81 -2.12
CA GLN A 129 15.77 -28.92 -1.76
C GLN A 129 15.29 -30.27 -2.31
N LYS A 130 13.98 -30.57 -2.18
CA LYS A 130 13.39 -31.84 -2.63
C LYS A 130 13.48 -32.05 -4.14
N TYR A 131 13.25 -31.00 -4.92
CA TYR A 131 13.21 -31.06 -6.39
C TYR A 131 14.49 -30.52 -7.06
N HIS A 132 15.55 -30.24 -6.29
CA HIS A 132 16.82 -29.72 -6.77
C HIS A 132 16.71 -28.44 -7.61
N LEU A 133 15.80 -27.55 -7.21
CA LEU A 133 15.58 -26.27 -7.88
C LEU A 133 16.60 -25.23 -7.40
N PRO A 134 16.87 -24.18 -8.20
CA PRO A 134 17.66 -23.04 -7.76
C PRO A 134 17.13 -22.45 -6.45
N SER A 135 18.06 -22.07 -5.57
CA SER A 135 17.71 -21.42 -4.30
C SER A 135 16.85 -20.19 -4.55
N ALA A 136 15.80 -20.03 -3.74
CA ALA A 136 14.80 -18.96 -3.80
C ALA A 136 13.79 -19.00 -4.97
N LEU A 137 13.95 -19.87 -5.98
CA LEU A 137 13.01 -19.92 -7.12
C LEU A 137 11.56 -20.20 -6.70
N MET A 138 11.33 -21.22 -5.86
CA MET A 138 9.98 -21.53 -5.39
C MET A 138 9.46 -20.47 -4.45
N GLN A 139 10.31 -19.91 -3.60
CA GLN A 139 9.94 -18.82 -2.71
C GLN A 139 9.50 -17.59 -3.51
N ASP A 140 10.15 -17.26 -4.62
CA ASP A 140 9.79 -16.15 -5.50
C ASP A 140 8.49 -16.40 -6.24
N LEU A 141 8.30 -17.61 -6.81
CA LEU A 141 7.04 -18.05 -7.40
C LEU A 141 5.90 -17.93 -6.37
N GLN A 142 6.12 -18.44 -5.16
CA GLN A 142 5.16 -18.38 -4.08
C GLN A 142 4.83 -16.94 -3.68
N ARG A 143 5.82 -16.04 -3.58
CA ARG A 143 5.58 -14.60 -3.34
C ARG A 143 4.77 -13.97 -4.46
N ARG A 144 5.00 -14.34 -5.72
CA ARG A 144 4.22 -13.84 -6.87
C ARG A 144 2.77 -14.33 -6.82
N ILE A 145 2.57 -15.62 -6.58
CA ILE A 145 1.24 -16.24 -6.45
C ILE A 145 0.49 -15.64 -5.26
N LEU A 146 1.19 -15.40 -4.14
CA LEU A 146 0.63 -14.76 -2.94
C LEU A 146 0.22 -13.31 -3.22
N ARG A 147 1.06 -12.53 -3.91
CA ARG A 147 0.71 -11.17 -4.38
C ARG A 147 -0.56 -11.17 -5.24
N GLN A 148 -0.67 -12.12 -6.18
CA GLN A 148 -1.87 -12.27 -7.00
C GLN A 148 -3.10 -12.65 -6.14
N SER A 149 -2.91 -13.53 -5.15
CA SER A 149 -3.96 -13.90 -4.19
C SER A 149 -4.45 -12.67 -3.39
N TYR A 150 -3.54 -11.82 -2.93
CA TYR A 150 -3.88 -10.58 -2.22
C TYR A 150 -4.63 -9.59 -3.12
N LYS A 151 -4.26 -9.49 -4.40
CA LYS A 151 -4.97 -8.65 -5.38
C LYS A 151 -6.38 -9.18 -5.64
N GLU A 152 -6.56 -10.48 -5.79
CA GLU A 152 -7.88 -11.08 -6.01
C GLU A 152 -8.79 -10.93 -4.79
N VAL A 153 -8.26 -11.15 -3.58
CA VAL A 153 -9.03 -10.89 -2.35
C VAL A 153 -9.31 -9.40 -2.20
N GLY A 154 -8.34 -8.52 -2.46
CA GLY A 154 -8.55 -7.08 -2.50
C GLY A 154 -9.64 -6.68 -3.49
N ASN A 155 -9.67 -7.29 -4.68
CA ASN A 155 -10.69 -7.06 -5.71
C ASN A 155 -12.08 -7.59 -5.33
N LEU A 156 -12.13 -8.74 -4.65
CA LEU A 156 -13.36 -9.29 -4.07
C LEU A 156 -13.95 -8.33 -3.03
N LEU A 157 -13.10 -7.72 -2.20
CA LEU A 157 -13.49 -6.72 -1.22
C LEU A 157 -13.80 -5.36 -1.86
N SER A 158 -13.17 -5.02 -3.00
CA SER A 158 -13.36 -3.75 -3.71
C SER A 158 -14.53 -3.72 -4.69
N GLY A 159 -15.20 -4.86 -4.94
CA GLY A 159 -16.37 -4.95 -5.81
C GLY A 159 -16.08 -4.83 -7.31
N GLU A 160 -14.81 -4.88 -7.74
CA GLU A 160 -14.39 -4.63 -9.13
C GLU A 160 -14.33 -5.90 -10.02
N GLN A 161 -15.01 -6.99 -9.65
CA GLN A 161 -15.24 -8.12 -10.56
C GLN A 161 -16.73 -8.33 -10.81
N ASN A 162 -17.15 -8.16 -12.06
CA ASN A 162 -18.35 -8.75 -12.61
C ASN A 162 -18.12 -10.28 -12.63
N PRO A 163 -18.83 -11.10 -11.83
CA PRO A 163 -18.63 -12.53 -11.89
C PRO A 163 -19.13 -13.05 -13.24
N ASP A 164 -18.30 -13.87 -13.89
CA ASP A 164 -18.68 -14.66 -15.06
C ASP A 164 -19.98 -15.44 -14.74
N PRO A 165 -21.06 -15.29 -15.52
CA PRO A 165 -22.36 -15.91 -15.25
C PRO A 165 -22.36 -17.45 -15.36
N THR A 166 -21.23 -18.08 -15.72
CA THR A 166 -21.14 -19.53 -15.95
C THR A 166 -20.72 -20.37 -14.74
N MET A 167 -20.43 -19.74 -13.58
CA MET A 167 -19.96 -20.45 -12.37
C MET A 167 -20.97 -20.47 -11.21
N VAL A 168 -22.27 -20.28 -11.48
CA VAL A 168 -23.30 -20.22 -10.42
C VAL A 168 -23.78 -21.61 -9.96
N ASP A 169 -23.42 -22.68 -10.65
CA ASP A 169 -24.04 -23.99 -10.43
C ASP A 169 -23.12 -25.02 -9.75
N ALA A 170 -22.62 -24.71 -8.55
CA ALA A 170 -22.08 -25.73 -7.62
C ALA A 170 -21.92 -25.28 -6.15
N ALA A 171 -22.27 -24.04 -5.80
CA ALA A 171 -22.38 -23.58 -4.41
C ALA A 171 -23.83 -23.16 -4.15
N GLY A 172 -24.72 -24.15 -4.16
CA GLY A 172 -26.14 -23.96 -3.94
C GLY A 172 -26.43 -23.26 -2.61
N ALA A 173 -27.21 -22.18 -2.69
CA ALA A 173 -28.30 -21.88 -1.76
C ALA A 173 -28.01 -21.94 -0.25
N ALA A 174 -26.79 -21.67 0.20
CA ALA A 174 -26.53 -21.37 1.60
C ALA A 174 -26.97 -19.93 1.87
N LYS A 175 -28.21 -19.77 2.35
CA LYS A 175 -28.76 -18.62 3.08
C LYS A 175 -28.00 -17.29 2.87
N ARG A 176 -28.62 -16.37 2.12
CA ARG A 176 -28.55 -14.91 2.40
C ARG A 176 -29.23 -14.61 3.76
N GLY A 177 -28.78 -15.31 4.79
CA GLY A 177 -29.22 -15.17 6.16
C GLY A 177 -28.08 -14.53 6.91
N ASN A 178 -28.22 -13.23 7.14
CA ASN A 178 -27.62 -12.44 8.20
C ASN A 178 -26.71 -13.23 9.17
N THR A 179 -25.45 -13.50 8.81
CA THR A 179 -24.46 -14.14 9.69
C THR A 179 -23.75 -13.13 10.60
N ALA A 180 -23.95 -11.81 10.40
CA ALA A 180 -23.56 -10.79 11.36
C ALA A 180 -24.34 -10.92 12.69
N ALA A 181 -25.55 -11.49 12.66
CA ALA A 181 -26.36 -11.74 13.85
C ALA A 181 -25.81 -12.87 14.75
N ALA A 182 -24.87 -13.70 14.27
CA ALA A 182 -24.36 -14.84 15.04
C ALA A 182 -23.20 -14.47 16.00
N ALA A 183 -22.59 -13.30 15.84
CA ALA A 183 -21.48 -12.84 16.68
C ALA A 183 -21.84 -11.73 17.68
N GLY A 184 -23.12 -11.31 17.75
CA GLY A 184 -23.59 -10.35 18.76
C GLY A 184 -23.07 -8.91 18.61
N TYR A 185 -22.35 -8.59 17.55
CA TYR A 185 -22.00 -7.20 17.24
C TYR A 185 -23.14 -6.58 16.43
N ALA A 186 -23.78 -5.55 16.98
CA ALA A 186 -24.61 -4.66 16.18
C ALA A 186 -23.75 -4.13 15.00
N THR A 187 -24.29 -4.14 13.78
CA THR A 187 -23.63 -3.55 12.61
C THR A 187 -23.36 -2.07 12.91
N MET A 188 -22.09 -1.70 13.10
CA MET A 188 -21.73 -0.33 13.43
C MET A 188 -22.01 0.60 12.25
N GLU A 189 -22.59 1.76 12.55
CA GLU A 189 -22.86 2.82 11.59
C GLU A 189 -21.62 3.71 11.41
N VAL A 190 -21.02 3.69 10.22
CA VAL A 190 -19.86 4.50 9.87
C VAL A 190 -20.26 5.62 8.92
N VAL A 191 -19.86 6.84 9.23
CA VAL A 191 -20.08 8.02 8.37
C VAL A 191 -18.76 8.54 7.83
N LEU A 192 -18.63 8.61 6.51
CA LEU A 192 -17.49 9.22 5.82
C LEU A 192 -17.84 10.63 5.36
N VAL A 193 -17.22 11.64 5.96
CA VAL A 193 -17.36 13.03 5.50
C VAL A 193 -16.34 13.30 4.39
N GLY A 194 -16.81 13.69 3.20
CA GLY A 194 -15.98 13.74 1.99
C GLY A 194 -15.69 12.36 1.39
N GLY A 195 -16.54 11.37 1.70
CA GLY A 195 -16.36 9.97 1.28
C GLY A 195 -16.32 9.75 -0.23
N ARG A 196 -16.83 10.68 -1.06
CA ARG A 196 -16.70 10.57 -2.52
C ARG A 196 -15.29 10.88 -3.04
N GLY A 197 -14.37 11.37 -2.22
CA GLY A 197 -12.96 11.54 -2.58
C GLY A 197 -12.24 10.21 -2.86
N GLY A 198 -11.03 10.25 -3.44
CA GLY A 198 -10.25 9.05 -3.77
C GLY A 198 -10.03 8.13 -2.55
N MET A 199 -9.48 8.69 -1.48
CA MET A 199 -9.26 7.96 -0.22
C MET A 199 -10.55 7.60 0.51
N GLY A 200 -11.57 8.46 0.43
CA GLY A 200 -12.90 8.17 1.00
C GLY A 200 -13.51 6.90 0.39
N ARG A 201 -13.55 6.81 -0.95
CA ARG A 201 -14.04 5.63 -1.67
C ARG A 201 -13.19 4.39 -1.40
N PHE A 202 -11.87 4.58 -1.30
CA PHE A 202 -10.96 3.49 -0.97
C PHE A 202 -11.31 2.88 0.40
N ILE A 203 -11.45 3.70 1.45
CA ILE A 203 -11.78 3.23 2.80
C ILE A 203 -13.20 2.66 2.86
N GLN A 204 -14.17 3.30 2.20
CA GLN A 204 -15.56 2.83 2.12
C GLN A 204 -15.61 1.36 1.71
N ARG A 205 -14.93 0.99 0.61
CA ARG A 205 -14.91 -0.38 0.08
C ARG A 205 -14.44 -1.39 1.13
N TYR A 206 -13.34 -1.10 1.83
CA TYR A 206 -12.82 -1.98 2.87
C TYR A 206 -13.78 -2.12 4.05
N LEU A 207 -14.41 -1.02 4.48
CA LEU A 207 -15.37 -1.05 5.58
C LEU A 207 -16.65 -1.82 5.20
N GLU A 208 -17.22 -1.58 4.02
CA GLU A 208 -18.39 -2.33 3.54
C GLU A 208 -18.07 -3.83 3.43
N SER A 209 -16.86 -4.18 2.97
CA SER A 209 -16.41 -5.58 2.88
C SER A 209 -16.28 -6.28 4.24
N ALA A 210 -16.08 -5.49 5.31
CA ALA A 210 -16.10 -5.96 6.69
C ALA A 210 -17.49 -5.86 7.35
N SER A 211 -18.55 -5.69 6.56
CA SER A 211 -19.94 -5.62 7.02
C SER A 211 -20.28 -4.41 7.90
N TYR A 212 -19.49 -3.33 7.83
CA TYR A 212 -19.88 -2.04 8.40
C TYR A 212 -20.96 -1.39 7.52
N ASN A 213 -21.94 -0.72 8.13
CA ASN A 213 -22.88 0.09 7.36
C ASN A 213 -22.27 1.47 7.12
N VAL A 214 -21.90 1.78 5.88
CA VAL A 214 -21.19 3.01 5.54
C VAL A 214 -22.14 3.98 4.84
N SER A 215 -22.21 5.21 5.37
CA SER A 215 -22.88 6.32 4.71
C SER A 215 -21.90 7.45 4.45
N ILE A 216 -22.19 8.28 3.45
CA ILE A 216 -21.32 9.38 3.02
C ILE A 216 -22.02 10.71 3.33
N VAL A 217 -21.26 11.73 3.72
CA VAL A 217 -21.73 13.11 3.85
C VAL A 217 -20.88 14.01 2.95
N GLU A 218 -21.54 14.73 2.05
CA GLU A 218 -20.92 15.66 1.10
C GLU A 218 -21.40 17.12 1.34
N PRO A 219 -20.74 18.15 0.75
CA PRO A 219 -21.11 19.55 0.91
C PRO A 219 -22.59 19.89 0.65
N GLU A 220 -23.24 19.17 -0.26
CA GLU A 220 -24.68 19.33 -0.54
C GLU A 220 -25.58 18.83 0.60
N ASP A 221 -25.15 17.82 1.36
CA ASP A 221 -25.97 17.18 2.40
C ASP A 221 -26.17 18.10 3.62
N TYR A 222 -25.36 19.16 3.77
CA TYR A 222 -25.53 20.18 4.80
C TYR A 222 -26.68 21.16 4.49
N LYS A 223 -27.18 21.18 3.25
CA LYS A 223 -28.14 22.19 2.76
C LYS A 223 -29.51 21.63 2.42
N VAL A 224 -29.70 20.32 2.57
CA VAL A 224 -30.96 19.63 2.27
C VAL A 224 -31.38 18.73 3.41
N ASP A 225 -32.67 18.44 3.55
CA ASP A 225 -33.19 17.38 4.43
C ASP A 225 -33.07 15.98 3.80
N ASP A 226 -33.48 14.93 4.52
CA ASP A 226 -33.51 13.55 4.00
C ASP A 226 -34.27 13.42 2.67
N LYS A 227 -35.34 14.21 2.47
CA LYS A 227 -36.18 14.20 1.26
C LYS A 227 -35.59 15.04 0.12
N GLY A 228 -34.50 15.76 0.35
CA GLY A 228 -33.84 16.62 -0.62
C GLY A 228 -34.42 18.05 -0.68
N ALA A 229 -35.29 18.44 0.25
CA ALA A 229 -35.79 19.80 0.34
C ALA A 229 -34.73 20.72 0.96
N PRO A 230 -34.53 21.97 0.46
CA PRO A 230 -33.55 22.88 1.03
C PRO A 230 -33.83 23.23 2.49
N VAL A 231 -32.78 23.25 3.31
CA VAL A 231 -32.83 23.67 4.71
C VAL A 231 -31.76 24.74 4.99
N THR A 232 -32.08 25.66 5.89
CA THR A 232 -31.15 26.71 6.34
C THR A 232 -30.50 26.39 7.69
N ALA A 233 -31.17 25.58 8.51
CA ALA A 233 -30.65 25.14 9.80
C ALA A 233 -29.87 23.82 9.64
N LEU A 234 -28.58 23.85 10.00
CA LEU A 234 -27.71 22.67 9.94
C LEU A 234 -28.29 21.46 10.69
N ALA A 235 -28.91 21.68 11.85
CA ALA A 235 -29.52 20.61 12.65
C ALA A 235 -30.69 19.89 11.97
N ALA A 236 -31.32 20.52 10.97
CA ALA A 236 -32.39 19.94 10.16
C ALA A 236 -31.88 19.30 8.86
N SER A 237 -30.56 19.32 8.62
CA SER A 237 -29.95 18.77 7.41
C SER A 237 -29.83 17.25 7.46
N ARG A 238 -29.80 16.65 6.28
CA ARG A 238 -29.48 15.25 6.05
C ARG A 238 -28.12 14.88 6.65
N ALA A 239 -27.14 15.77 6.58
CA ALA A 239 -25.85 15.59 7.24
C ALA A 239 -26.03 15.39 8.75
N ALA A 240 -26.80 16.26 9.42
CA ALA A 240 -27.08 16.13 10.85
C ALA A 240 -27.81 14.83 11.18
N GLN A 241 -28.77 14.42 10.35
CA GLN A 241 -29.50 13.15 10.54
C GLN A 241 -28.57 11.93 10.44
N ARG A 242 -27.70 11.87 9.43
CA ARG A 242 -26.71 10.79 9.28
C ARG A 242 -25.70 10.78 10.43
N LEU A 243 -25.17 11.94 10.80
CA LEU A 243 -24.15 12.09 11.84
C LEU A 243 -24.69 11.79 13.25
N ALA A 244 -25.96 12.09 13.51
CA ALA A 244 -26.60 11.81 14.80
C ALA A 244 -26.72 10.32 15.13
N HIS A 245 -26.63 9.44 14.12
CA HIS A 245 -26.67 7.98 14.28
C HIS A 245 -25.31 7.31 14.13
N ALA A 246 -24.25 8.07 13.86
CA ALA A 246 -22.92 7.53 13.67
C ALA A 246 -22.36 6.89 14.96
N ASP A 247 -21.78 5.71 14.82
CA ASP A 247 -20.90 5.10 15.82
C ASP A 247 -19.45 5.49 15.58
N TRP A 248 -19.08 5.66 14.31
CA TRP A 248 -17.75 6.10 13.89
C TRP A 248 -17.86 7.10 12.73
N CYS A 249 -17.31 8.30 12.91
CA CYS A 249 -17.25 9.33 11.89
C CYS A 249 -15.79 9.50 11.42
N ILE A 250 -15.55 9.47 10.12
CA ILE A 250 -14.23 9.65 9.50
C ILE A 250 -14.24 10.88 8.61
N ILE A 251 -13.34 11.83 8.89
CA ILE A 251 -13.11 13.03 8.10
C ILE A 251 -12.10 12.74 6.99
N ALA A 252 -12.58 12.73 5.75
CA ALA A 252 -11.84 12.39 4.54
C ALA A 252 -11.88 13.54 3.50
N VAL A 253 -11.67 14.77 3.96
CA VAL A 253 -11.70 15.99 3.14
C VAL A 253 -10.28 16.54 2.92
N PRO A 254 -10.07 17.48 1.97
CA PRO A 254 -8.79 18.16 1.79
C PRO A 254 -8.27 18.85 3.07
N ILE A 255 -6.96 19.00 3.18
CA ILE A 255 -6.28 19.44 4.42
C ILE A 255 -6.68 20.87 4.77
N ASP A 256 -6.72 21.77 3.79
CA ASP A 256 -7.09 23.18 3.93
C ASP A 256 -8.46 23.42 4.59
N VAL A 257 -9.44 22.57 4.31
CA VAL A 257 -10.82 22.68 4.85
C VAL A 257 -11.08 21.79 6.07
N THR A 258 -10.15 20.89 6.44
CA THR A 258 -10.36 19.86 7.46
C THR A 258 -10.81 20.43 8.81
N THR A 259 -10.11 21.44 9.33
CA THR A 259 -10.47 22.04 10.64
C THR A 259 -11.85 22.70 10.62
N GLN A 260 -12.22 23.35 9.51
CA GLN A 260 -13.57 23.93 9.36
C GLN A 260 -14.64 22.83 9.37
N VAL A 261 -14.40 21.74 8.64
CA VAL A 261 -15.32 20.60 8.59
C VAL A 261 -15.45 19.94 9.95
N ILE A 262 -14.36 19.72 10.68
CA ILE A 262 -14.39 19.17 12.05
C ILE A 262 -15.27 20.02 12.97
N ASN A 263 -15.10 21.35 12.96
CA ASN A 263 -15.90 22.26 13.79
C ASN A 263 -17.39 22.27 13.39
N THR A 264 -17.71 21.91 12.14
CA THR A 264 -19.10 21.80 11.66
C THR A 264 -19.72 20.46 12.04
N VAL A 265 -18.95 19.38 11.91
CA VAL A 265 -19.40 17.99 12.05
C VAL A 265 -19.47 17.55 13.51
N ALA A 266 -18.44 17.85 14.30
CA ALA A 266 -18.31 17.33 15.67
C ALA A 266 -19.51 17.68 16.59
N PRO A 267 -20.11 18.89 16.53
CA PRO A 267 -21.30 19.20 17.33
C PRO A 267 -22.56 18.38 16.98
N LEU A 268 -22.59 17.76 15.80
CA LEU A 268 -23.70 16.91 15.35
C LEU A 268 -23.54 15.45 15.81
N LEU A 269 -22.38 15.10 16.38
CA LEU A 269 -22.07 13.75 16.83
C LEU A 269 -22.55 13.48 18.25
N ARG A 270 -22.92 12.22 18.49
CA ARG A 270 -23.18 11.69 19.83
C ARG A 270 -21.87 11.69 20.64
N PRO A 271 -21.88 11.94 21.96
CA PRO A 271 -20.69 11.80 22.80
C PRO A 271 -20.03 10.41 22.74
N SER A 272 -20.80 9.38 22.40
CA SER A 272 -20.28 8.02 22.25
C SER A 272 -19.66 7.73 20.88
N CYS A 273 -19.89 8.57 19.86
CA CYS A 273 -19.35 8.38 18.51
C CYS A 273 -17.83 8.56 18.52
N ILE A 274 -17.09 7.71 17.79
CA ILE A 274 -15.65 7.87 17.57
C ILE A 274 -15.45 8.88 16.44
N LEU A 275 -14.65 9.92 16.66
CA LEU A 275 -14.27 10.85 15.62
C LEU A 275 -12.83 10.58 15.16
N SER A 276 -12.67 10.36 13.86
CA SER A 276 -11.39 10.14 13.21
C SER A 276 -11.19 11.05 12.00
N ASP A 277 -9.94 11.27 11.64
CA ASP A 277 -9.54 11.87 10.37
C ASP A 277 -8.56 10.93 9.63
N ILE A 278 -8.36 11.15 8.34
CA ILE A 278 -7.37 10.42 7.53
C ILE A 278 -6.36 11.34 6.84
N THR A 279 -6.18 12.56 7.35
CA THR A 279 -5.35 13.57 6.67
C THR A 279 -3.87 13.22 6.70
N SER A 280 -3.05 13.95 5.93
CA SER A 280 -1.59 13.73 5.89
C SER A 280 -0.79 14.49 6.95
N ILE A 281 -1.43 15.35 7.74
CA ILE A 281 -0.83 16.07 8.89
C ILE A 281 -1.65 15.78 10.14
N LYS A 282 -1.07 15.68 11.33
CA LYS A 282 -1.79 15.17 12.51
C LYS A 282 -1.94 16.16 13.63
N GLU A 283 -1.03 17.12 13.82
CA GLU A 283 -1.14 18.07 14.94
C GLU A 283 -2.44 18.90 14.87
N ARG A 284 -2.63 19.66 13.78
CA ARG A 284 -3.80 20.56 13.65
C ARG A 284 -5.15 19.82 13.62
N PRO A 285 -5.33 18.74 12.82
CA PRO A 285 -6.61 18.03 12.78
C PRO A 285 -6.94 17.35 14.11
N LEU A 286 -5.96 16.74 14.78
CA LEU A 286 -6.18 16.09 16.07
C LEU A 286 -6.57 17.11 17.14
N GLU A 287 -5.88 18.26 17.21
CA GLU A 287 -6.24 19.35 18.12
C GLU A 287 -7.67 19.84 17.88
N ALA A 288 -8.05 20.04 16.61
CA ALA A 288 -9.39 20.45 16.23
C ALA A 288 -10.46 19.42 16.66
N MET A 289 -10.21 18.12 16.46
CA MET A 289 -11.13 17.05 16.87
C MET A 289 -11.26 16.99 18.39
N LEU A 290 -10.15 17.07 19.14
CA LEU A 290 -10.13 17.05 20.60
C LEU A 290 -10.88 18.23 21.22
N LYS A 291 -10.83 19.40 20.57
CA LYS A 291 -11.53 20.61 21.01
C LYS A 291 -13.02 20.57 20.69
N ALA A 292 -13.39 20.08 19.51
CA ALA A 292 -14.76 20.14 19.01
C ALA A 292 -15.63 18.95 19.44
N HIS A 293 -15.02 17.81 19.78
CA HIS A 293 -15.71 16.59 20.20
C HIS A 293 -15.38 16.20 21.64
N CYS A 294 -16.38 15.77 22.41
CA CYS A 294 -16.19 15.32 23.79
C CYS A 294 -15.87 13.82 23.90
N GLY A 295 -16.23 13.02 22.90
CA GLY A 295 -16.06 11.57 22.89
C GLY A 295 -14.65 11.08 22.48
N PRO A 296 -14.54 9.79 22.08
CA PRO A 296 -13.29 9.21 21.61
C PRO A 296 -12.78 9.85 20.32
N VAL A 297 -11.47 10.04 20.24
CA VAL A 297 -10.80 10.67 19.10
C VAL A 297 -9.57 9.85 18.70
N LEU A 298 -9.45 9.52 17.42
CA LEU A 298 -8.31 8.81 16.83
C LEU A 298 -7.94 9.41 15.48
N GLY A 299 -6.74 9.97 15.36
CA GLY A 299 -6.20 10.37 14.05
C GLY A 299 -5.64 9.18 13.30
N LEU A 300 -5.85 9.12 11.98
CA LEU A 300 -5.27 8.12 11.10
C LEU A 300 -4.52 8.82 9.94
N HIS A 301 -3.49 8.16 9.42
CA HIS A 301 -2.85 8.54 8.17
C HIS A 301 -2.50 7.27 7.38
N PRO A 302 -3.31 6.91 6.38
CA PRO A 302 -2.91 5.94 5.37
C PRO A 302 -1.70 6.47 4.59
N MET A 303 -0.54 5.82 4.69
CA MET A 303 0.72 6.27 4.08
C MET A 303 0.80 5.96 2.57
N PHE A 304 -0.34 5.88 1.91
CA PHE A 304 -0.49 5.44 0.54
C PHE A 304 -1.68 6.14 -0.12
N GLY A 305 -1.65 6.22 -1.45
CA GLY A 305 -2.72 6.81 -2.26
C GLY A 305 -3.84 5.81 -2.60
N PRO A 306 -4.93 6.30 -3.21
CA PRO A 306 -6.11 5.49 -3.53
C PRO A 306 -5.88 4.44 -4.63
N ASP A 307 -4.77 4.53 -5.38
CA ASP A 307 -4.39 3.57 -6.42
C ASP A 307 -3.80 2.26 -5.87
N THR A 308 -3.72 2.14 -4.54
CA THR A 308 -3.22 0.96 -3.86
C THR A 308 -4.20 -0.20 -4.01
N PHE A 309 -3.76 -1.34 -4.55
CA PHE A 309 -4.66 -2.48 -4.78
C PHE A 309 -4.96 -3.30 -3.53
N SER A 310 -4.09 -3.26 -2.52
CA SER A 310 -4.23 -4.05 -1.30
C SER A 310 -3.55 -3.38 -0.12
N LEU A 311 -4.13 -3.52 1.08
CA LEU A 311 -3.53 -3.04 2.33
C LEU A 311 -2.39 -3.91 2.84
N VAL A 312 -2.12 -5.07 2.22
CA VAL A 312 -0.99 -5.92 2.63
C VAL A 312 0.33 -5.15 2.59
N LYS A 313 1.02 -5.12 3.74
CA LYS A 313 2.32 -4.43 3.94
C LYS A 313 2.25 -2.90 3.78
N GLN A 314 1.05 -2.34 3.61
CA GLN A 314 0.86 -0.89 3.63
C GLN A 314 0.89 -0.37 5.06
N VAL A 315 1.42 0.83 5.26
CA VAL A 315 1.48 1.44 6.58
C VAL A 315 0.27 2.34 6.80
N VAL A 316 -0.39 2.18 7.94
CA VAL A 316 -1.37 3.14 8.46
C VAL A 316 -0.85 3.65 9.79
N VAL A 317 -0.58 4.94 9.88
CA VAL A 317 -0.21 5.55 11.16
C VAL A 317 -1.48 5.85 11.95
N ALA A 318 -1.49 5.48 13.22
CA ALA A 318 -2.56 5.74 14.16
C ALA A 318 -2.04 6.67 15.27
N VAL A 319 -2.75 7.76 15.50
CA VAL A 319 -2.41 8.80 16.47
C VAL A 319 -3.51 8.89 17.53
N PRO A 320 -3.32 8.26 18.70
CA PRO A 320 -4.29 8.30 19.79
C PRO A 320 -4.58 9.74 20.26
N GLY A 321 -5.87 10.10 20.35
CA GLY A 321 -6.32 11.40 20.87
C GLY A 321 -6.93 11.29 22.26
N ARG A 322 -8.17 10.81 22.34
CA ARG A 322 -8.94 10.62 23.59
C ARG A 322 -9.61 9.26 23.59
N ASP A 323 -9.70 8.63 24.76
CA ASP A 323 -10.35 7.33 25.00
C ASP A 323 -9.90 6.24 24.02
N PHE A 324 -8.58 6.11 23.82
CA PHE A 324 -8.00 5.21 22.83
C PHE A 324 -8.45 3.75 22.98
N SER A 325 -8.71 3.28 24.19
CA SER A 325 -9.24 1.93 24.44
C SER A 325 -10.55 1.64 23.69
N ARG A 326 -11.36 2.67 23.40
CA ARG A 326 -12.58 2.56 22.59
C ARG A 326 -12.30 2.57 21.09
N CYS A 327 -11.11 2.98 20.68
CA CYS A 327 -10.67 3.08 19.28
C CYS A 327 -9.73 1.93 18.88
N GLU A 328 -9.20 1.14 19.83
CA GLU A 328 -8.22 0.07 19.56
C GLU A 328 -8.68 -0.93 18.49
N PHE A 329 -9.97 -1.27 18.47
CA PHE A 329 -10.52 -2.20 17.49
C PHE A 329 -10.36 -1.69 16.04
N ILE A 330 -10.30 -0.37 15.82
CA ILE A 330 -10.04 0.23 14.50
C ILE A 330 -8.64 -0.14 14.02
N CYS A 331 -7.65 -0.07 14.91
CA CYS A 331 -6.28 -0.48 14.60
C CYS A 331 -6.24 -1.98 14.26
N GLU A 332 -6.94 -2.81 15.04
CA GLU A 332 -7.06 -4.24 14.76
C GLU A 332 -7.78 -4.52 13.43
N GLN A 333 -8.79 -3.72 13.08
CA GLN A 333 -9.48 -3.82 11.81
C GLN A 333 -8.55 -3.54 10.62
N PHE A 334 -7.74 -2.48 10.68
CA PHE A 334 -6.74 -2.19 9.64
C PHE A 334 -5.67 -3.29 9.54
N LYS A 335 -5.23 -3.86 10.68
CA LYS A 335 -4.33 -5.03 10.68
C LYS A 335 -4.96 -6.24 10.02
N ARG A 336 -6.25 -6.51 10.27
CA ARG A 336 -7.01 -7.61 9.61
C ARG A 336 -7.12 -7.41 8.10
N PHE A 337 -7.19 -6.17 7.63
CA PHE A 337 -7.10 -5.86 6.21
C PHE A 337 -5.69 -6.05 5.61
N GLY A 338 -4.67 -6.24 6.46
CA GLY A 338 -3.28 -6.52 6.06
C GLY A 338 -2.32 -5.35 6.26
N ALA A 339 -2.80 -4.21 6.78
CA ALA A 339 -1.96 -3.05 7.04
C ALA A 339 -1.05 -3.27 8.25
N HIS A 340 0.14 -2.69 8.18
CA HIS A 340 1.01 -2.49 9.32
C HIS A 340 0.62 -1.19 10.03
N VAL A 341 -0.02 -1.31 11.19
CA VAL A 341 -0.44 -0.15 11.98
C VAL A 341 0.67 0.29 12.92
N VAL A 342 1.10 1.55 12.78
CA VAL A 342 2.14 2.17 13.62
C VAL A 342 1.49 3.19 14.55
N LEU A 343 1.74 3.07 15.84
CA LEU A 343 1.29 4.06 16.84
C LEU A 343 2.39 5.09 17.08
N CYS A 344 2.03 6.37 17.04
CA CYS A 344 2.92 7.46 17.44
C CYS A 344 2.11 8.68 17.93
N THR A 345 2.81 9.69 18.43
CA THR A 345 2.17 10.97 18.77
C THR A 345 1.97 11.84 17.52
N ALA A 346 1.07 12.83 17.60
CA ALA A 346 0.85 13.76 16.48
C ALA A 346 2.12 14.52 16.10
N SER A 347 2.94 14.88 17.09
CA SER A 347 4.17 15.63 16.86
C SER A 347 5.28 14.78 16.26
N GLU A 348 5.45 13.56 16.76
CA GLU A 348 6.37 12.58 16.17
C GLU A 348 6.01 12.26 14.72
N HIS A 349 4.70 12.10 14.44
CA HIS A 349 4.20 11.93 13.08
C HIS A 349 4.60 13.11 12.19
N ASP A 350 4.22 14.34 12.57
CA ASP A 350 4.43 15.51 11.72
C ASP A 350 5.92 15.83 11.56
N GLU A 351 6.76 15.58 12.57
CA GLU A 351 8.22 15.66 12.50
C GLU A 351 8.80 14.66 11.48
N ALA A 352 8.37 13.40 11.52
CA ALA A 352 8.81 12.39 10.56
C ALA A 352 8.35 12.74 9.13
N MET A 353 7.11 13.22 8.95
CA MET A 353 6.56 13.58 7.65
C MET A 353 7.27 14.77 7.00
N ARG A 354 7.97 15.62 7.77
CA ARG A 354 8.81 16.69 7.19
C ARG A 354 9.85 16.13 6.24
N VAL A 355 10.47 14.99 6.60
CA VAL A 355 11.48 14.33 5.79
C VAL A 355 10.84 13.37 4.78
N ILE A 356 9.91 12.53 5.25
CA ILE A 356 9.31 11.44 4.45
C ILE A 356 8.46 11.98 3.30
N GLN A 357 7.68 13.04 3.55
CA GLN A 357 6.74 13.61 2.58
C GLN A 357 7.17 14.99 2.12
N ALA A 358 7.22 15.99 3.00
CA ALA A 358 7.37 17.39 2.58
C ALA A 358 8.67 17.64 1.80
N LEU A 359 9.83 17.29 2.38
CA LEU A 359 11.12 17.41 1.72
C LEU A 359 11.18 16.53 0.47
N ARG A 360 10.79 15.26 0.57
CA ARG A 360 10.84 14.32 -0.56
C ARG A 360 10.01 14.83 -1.75
N HIS A 361 8.75 15.21 -1.54
CA HIS A 361 7.88 15.74 -2.59
C HIS A 361 8.44 17.02 -3.19
N PHE A 362 8.94 17.95 -2.36
CA PHE A 362 9.58 19.16 -2.86
C PHE A 362 10.76 18.85 -3.79
N THR A 363 11.66 17.93 -3.39
CA THR A 363 12.82 17.56 -4.23
C THR A 363 12.38 16.98 -5.58
N THR A 364 11.35 16.14 -5.60
CA THR A 364 10.79 15.58 -6.83
C THR A 364 10.11 16.64 -7.70
N ILE A 365 9.36 17.57 -7.11
CA ILE A 365 8.74 18.70 -7.82
C ILE A 365 9.81 19.60 -8.44
N ALA A 366 10.83 19.95 -7.67
CA ALA A 366 11.94 20.79 -8.13
C ALA A 366 12.68 20.14 -9.30
N TYR A 367 12.99 18.84 -9.19
CA TYR A 367 13.65 18.08 -10.25
C TYR A 367 12.79 17.97 -11.51
N GLY A 368 11.51 17.60 -11.40
CA GLY A 368 10.60 17.54 -12.55
C GLY A 368 10.39 18.90 -13.21
N ASN A 369 10.28 19.97 -12.43
CA ASN A 369 10.22 21.33 -12.95
C ASN A 369 11.51 21.71 -13.69
N PHE A 370 12.68 21.32 -13.17
CA PHE A 370 13.96 21.54 -13.84
C PHE A 370 14.05 20.77 -15.17
N LEU A 371 13.67 19.49 -15.20
CA LEU A 371 13.60 18.71 -16.44
C LEU A 371 12.74 19.41 -17.51
N ARG A 372 11.61 19.99 -17.11
CA ARG A 372 10.73 20.77 -18.00
C ARG A 372 11.43 22.02 -18.58
N THR A 373 12.43 22.58 -17.91
CA THR A 373 13.20 23.73 -18.42
C THR A 373 14.27 23.35 -19.45
N LEU A 374 14.69 22.07 -19.49
CA LEU A 374 15.69 21.59 -20.45
C LEU A 374 15.13 21.46 -21.87
N VAL A 375 13.81 21.37 -21.99
CA VAL A 375 13.11 21.37 -23.28
C VAL A 375 12.90 22.82 -23.71
N PRO A 376 13.31 23.21 -24.92
CA PRO A 376 13.03 24.54 -25.45
C PRO A 376 11.52 24.84 -25.42
N GLN A 377 11.11 25.76 -24.56
CA GLN A 377 9.75 26.27 -24.56
C GLN A 377 9.69 27.48 -25.50
N LYS A 378 8.72 27.52 -26.41
CA LYS A 378 8.41 28.75 -27.13
C LYS A 378 7.99 29.78 -26.08
N ALA A 379 8.66 30.93 -26.03
CA ALA A 379 8.49 31.92 -24.96
C ALA A 379 7.00 32.23 -24.74
N ALA A 380 6.52 31.95 -23.53
CA ALA A 380 5.26 32.52 -23.07
C ALA A 380 5.39 34.06 -23.11
N PRO A 381 4.34 34.81 -23.49
CA PRO A 381 4.38 36.27 -23.40
C PRO A 381 4.78 36.64 -21.97
N ALA A 382 5.85 37.42 -21.84
CA ALA A 382 6.43 37.78 -20.56
C ALA A 382 5.33 38.31 -19.63
N ALA A 383 5.13 37.64 -18.49
CA ALA A 383 4.30 38.19 -17.43
C ALA A 383 4.87 39.57 -17.07
N PRO A 384 4.03 40.63 -16.96
CA PRO A 384 4.52 41.96 -16.65
C PRO A 384 5.28 41.91 -15.32
N ALA A 385 6.52 42.39 -15.34
CA ALA A 385 7.40 42.41 -14.20
C ALA A 385 6.69 43.06 -13.00
N ALA A 386 6.51 42.29 -11.92
CA ALA A 386 6.00 42.81 -10.67
C ALA A 386 7.05 43.75 -10.07
N THR A 387 6.83 45.06 -10.19
CA THR A 387 7.57 46.07 -9.45
C THR A 387 7.18 46.01 -7.98
N ALA A 388 8.19 45.90 -7.11
CA ALA A 388 8.02 45.97 -5.68
C ALA A 388 7.71 47.42 -5.25
N ALA A 389 6.49 47.66 -4.74
CA ALA A 389 6.19 48.80 -3.86
C ALA A 389 4.85 48.62 -3.11
N ALA A 390 4.96 48.57 -1.77
CA ALA A 390 4.04 49.06 -0.73
C ALA A 390 2.52 48.70 -0.72
N ALA A 391 2.16 47.88 0.29
CA ALA A 391 1.15 48.09 1.34
C ALA A 391 -0.24 48.70 1.06
N THR A 392 -1.24 47.98 1.60
CA THR A 392 -2.50 48.41 2.27
C THR A 392 -3.83 48.27 1.50
N ALA A 393 -4.80 47.64 2.19
CA ALA A 393 -6.27 47.80 2.12
C ALA A 393 -7.11 46.58 1.64
N THR A 394 -7.61 45.86 2.65
CA THR A 394 -9.01 45.48 2.94
C THR A 394 -10.02 45.15 1.83
N ALA A 395 -10.68 44.00 2.05
CA ALA A 395 -12.14 43.75 2.04
C ALA A 395 -12.85 43.12 0.81
N THR A 396 -13.40 41.94 1.09
CA THR A 396 -14.77 41.45 0.77
C THR A 396 -15.09 40.69 -0.53
N ALA A 397 -15.40 39.40 -0.31
CA ALA A 397 -16.33 38.46 -0.95
C ALA A 397 -17.03 38.81 -2.29
N THR A 398 -17.10 37.84 -3.22
CA THR A 398 -18.29 36.99 -3.42
C THR A 398 -18.06 35.86 -4.45
N ALA A 399 -18.84 34.80 -4.31
CA ALA A 399 -18.81 33.52 -5.00
C ALA A 399 -19.24 33.58 -6.48
N THR A 400 -18.74 32.65 -7.31
CA THR A 400 -19.61 31.74 -8.09
C THR A 400 -18.81 30.55 -8.64
N ALA A 401 -19.31 29.34 -8.39
CA ALA A 401 -19.01 28.14 -9.16
C ALA A 401 -20.00 28.03 -10.32
N ALA A 402 -19.55 27.75 -11.54
CA ALA A 402 -20.22 26.87 -12.52
C ALA A 402 -19.57 26.92 -13.91
N ALA A 403 -19.59 25.75 -14.55
CA ALA A 403 -19.71 25.51 -15.99
C ALA A 403 -18.50 25.80 -16.89
N ASN A 404 -17.75 24.72 -17.15
CA ASN A 404 -17.02 24.54 -18.40
C ASN A 404 -17.98 24.68 -19.59
N THR A 405 -17.81 25.75 -20.38
CA THR A 405 -18.29 25.81 -21.76
C THR A 405 -17.09 26.20 -22.64
N PRO A 406 -16.78 25.46 -23.72
CA PRO A 406 -15.52 25.63 -24.43
C PRO A 406 -15.73 26.48 -25.68
N GLU A 407 -15.50 27.80 -25.64
CA GLU A 407 -15.32 28.55 -26.89
C GLU A 407 -14.24 29.63 -26.80
N GLN A 408 -13.38 29.60 -27.83
CA GLN A 408 -12.24 30.49 -28.15
C GLN A 408 -10.83 29.95 -27.80
N GLY A 409 -10.52 28.77 -28.34
CA GLY A 409 -9.16 28.24 -28.43
C GLY A 409 -8.79 27.91 -29.87
N THR A 410 -8.14 28.83 -30.59
CA THR A 410 -7.56 28.50 -31.90
C THR A 410 -6.08 28.89 -32.03
N VAL A 411 -5.59 29.89 -31.28
CA VAL A 411 -4.18 30.31 -31.38
C VAL A 411 -3.31 29.78 -30.22
N VAL A 412 -3.86 29.62 -29.02
CA VAL A 412 -3.14 29.10 -27.84
C VAL A 412 -2.99 27.57 -27.89
N ALA A 413 -3.97 26.87 -28.48
CA ALA A 413 -3.97 25.41 -28.57
C ALA A 413 -2.85 24.85 -29.46
N ALA A 414 -2.51 25.54 -30.56
CA ALA A 414 -1.45 25.10 -31.48
C ALA A 414 -0.05 25.20 -30.84
N ALA A 415 0.24 26.30 -30.13
CA ALA A 415 1.51 26.48 -29.45
C ALA A 415 1.68 25.52 -28.25
N GLN A 416 0.59 25.22 -27.53
CA GLN A 416 0.58 24.20 -26.48
C GLN A 416 0.72 22.78 -27.04
N GLY A 417 0.14 22.51 -28.23
CA GLY A 417 0.27 21.22 -28.93
C GLY A 417 1.70 20.91 -29.37
N GLU A 418 2.41 21.88 -29.95
CA GLU A 418 3.80 21.71 -30.38
C GLU A 418 4.79 21.61 -29.20
N ALA A 419 4.65 22.44 -28.15
CA ALA A 419 5.50 22.35 -26.96
C ALA A 419 5.30 21.04 -26.17
N ARG A 420 4.07 20.50 -26.19
CA ARG A 420 3.76 19.18 -25.65
C ARG A 420 4.38 18.07 -26.50
N ALA A 421 4.37 18.21 -27.82
CA ALA A 421 5.01 17.25 -28.73
C ALA A 421 6.54 17.21 -28.57
N THR A 422 7.20 18.37 -28.45
CA THR A 422 8.66 18.43 -28.22
C THR A 422 9.06 17.92 -26.84
N GLY A 423 8.28 18.25 -25.80
CA GLY A 423 8.47 17.71 -24.45
C GLY A 423 8.33 16.19 -24.40
N ASN A 424 7.34 15.65 -25.11
CA ASN A 424 7.16 14.20 -25.22
C ASN A 424 8.34 13.54 -25.94
N ALA A 425 8.82 14.10 -27.06
CA ALA A 425 9.96 13.54 -27.79
C ALA A 425 11.26 13.53 -26.96
N PHE A 426 11.50 14.56 -26.14
CA PHE A 426 12.64 14.59 -25.23
C PHE A 426 12.56 13.47 -24.19
N LEU A 427 11.40 13.30 -23.54
CA LEU A 427 11.21 12.24 -22.55
C LEU A 427 11.30 10.85 -23.19
N GLU A 428 10.69 10.63 -24.35
CA GLU A 428 10.80 9.37 -25.09
C GLU A 428 12.25 9.00 -25.36
N ARG A 429 13.08 9.97 -25.78
CA ARG A 429 14.50 9.74 -26.02
C ARG A 429 15.27 9.40 -24.73
N LEU A 430 14.95 10.05 -23.60
CA LEU A 430 15.55 9.68 -22.32
C LEU A 430 15.17 8.24 -21.93
N LEU A 431 13.91 7.86 -22.13
CA LEU A 431 13.43 6.51 -21.82
C LEU A 431 14.07 5.44 -22.70
N GLU A 432 14.32 5.71 -23.99
CA GLU A 432 15.05 4.81 -24.89
C GLU A 432 16.49 4.52 -24.44
N LEU A 433 17.15 5.51 -23.85
CA LEU A 433 18.52 5.39 -23.36
C LEU A 433 18.60 4.91 -21.90
N SER A 434 17.46 4.76 -21.23
CA SER A 434 17.39 4.40 -19.83
C SER A 434 17.31 2.89 -19.65
N SER A 435 18.31 2.32 -18.97
CA SER A 435 18.18 0.98 -18.40
C SER A 435 17.06 0.96 -17.32
N PRO A 436 16.59 -0.22 -16.87
CA PRO A 436 15.46 -0.33 -15.95
C PRO A 436 15.54 0.53 -14.69
N ILE A 437 16.74 0.74 -14.13
CA ILE A 437 16.94 1.61 -12.96
C ILE A 437 16.69 3.09 -13.28
N TYR A 438 17.28 3.61 -14.35
CA TYR A 438 17.08 5.01 -14.75
C TYR A 438 15.65 5.27 -15.21
N HIS A 439 15.03 4.27 -15.83
CA HIS A 439 13.62 4.35 -16.20
C HIS A 439 12.75 4.42 -14.93
N LEU A 440 13.01 3.55 -13.94
CA LEU A 440 12.31 3.58 -12.65
C LEU A 440 12.46 4.95 -11.95
N GLU A 441 13.65 5.54 -11.95
CA GLU A 441 13.89 6.89 -11.39
C GLU A 441 13.01 7.94 -12.06
N LEU A 442 12.95 7.97 -13.40
CA LEU A 442 12.10 8.90 -14.15
C LEU A 442 10.61 8.63 -13.92
N MET A 443 10.19 7.37 -13.82
CA MET A 443 8.81 7.00 -13.48
C MET A 443 8.42 7.51 -12.09
N MET A 444 9.33 7.43 -11.10
CA MET A 444 9.07 7.93 -9.75
C MET A 444 8.92 9.45 -9.70
N VAL A 445 9.57 10.17 -10.61
CA VAL A 445 9.36 11.62 -10.80
C VAL A 445 8.03 11.89 -11.49
N GLY A 446 7.79 11.28 -12.64
CA GLY A 446 6.60 11.50 -13.46
C GLY A 446 5.29 11.16 -12.75
N ARG A 447 5.26 10.07 -11.97
CA ARG A 447 4.06 9.63 -11.22
C ARG A 447 3.57 10.64 -10.19
N LEU A 448 4.44 11.54 -9.71
CA LEU A 448 4.03 12.58 -8.78
C LEU A 448 3.10 13.59 -9.47
N PHE A 449 3.43 13.98 -10.70
CA PHE A 449 2.67 14.96 -11.49
C PHE A 449 1.36 14.39 -12.07
N ALA A 450 1.11 13.10 -11.93
CA ALA A 450 -0.17 12.46 -12.25
C ALA A 450 -1.20 12.54 -11.11
N GLN A 451 -0.83 13.10 -9.96
CA GLN A 451 -1.65 13.19 -8.75
C GLN A 451 -2.12 14.65 -8.49
N ASP A 452 -2.87 14.87 -7.40
CA ASP A 452 -3.46 16.18 -7.10
C ASP A 452 -2.42 17.20 -6.59
N PRO A 453 -2.19 18.34 -7.28
CA PRO A 453 -1.25 19.36 -6.84
C PRO A 453 -1.65 20.06 -5.53
N HIS A 454 -2.94 20.15 -5.21
CA HIS A 454 -3.40 20.83 -3.98
C HIS A 454 -2.94 20.07 -2.74
N LEU A 455 -3.06 18.74 -2.77
CA LEU A 455 -2.59 17.86 -1.69
C LEU A 455 -1.10 18.11 -1.37
N TYR A 456 -0.25 18.16 -2.40
CA TYR A 456 1.18 18.38 -2.21
C TYR A 456 1.49 19.80 -1.71
N CYS A 457 0.77 20.80 -2.21
CA CYS A 457 0.89 22.17 -1.71
C CYS A 457 0.59 22.24 -0.22
N ASP A 458 -0.53 21.65 0.21
CA ASP A 458 -0.96 21.66 1.61
C ASP A 458 0.01 20.91 2.53
N ILE A 459 0.53 19.75 2.10
CA ILE A 459 1.52 18.98 2.88
C ILE A 459 2.84 19.75 3.01
N ILE A 460 3.37 20.27 1.90
CA ILE A 460 4.67 20.94 1.89
C ILE A 460 4.60 22.25 2.68
N SER A 461 3.54 23.03 2.50
CA SER A 461 3.34 24.32 3.17
C SER A 461 2.66 24.21 4.54
N ALA A 462 2.43 22.99 5.04
CA ALA A 462 1.70 22.75 6.29
C ALA A 462 2.28 23.51 7.48
N SER A 463 3.61 23.67 7.57
CA SER A 463 4.26 24.40 8.66
C SER A 463 5.48 25.19 8.17
N GLN A 464 5.83 26.26 8.88
CA GLN A 464 7.06 27.01 8.61
C GLN A 464 8.30 26.12 8.76
N VAL A 465 8.28 25.17 9.69
CA VAL A 465 9.39 24.23 9.92
C VAL A 465 9.66 23.36 8.69
N ASN A 466 8.63 23.00 7.92
CA ASN A 466 8.80 22.28 6.65
C ASN A 466 9.56 23.14 5.64
N LEU A 467 9.20 24.43 5.53
CA LEU A 467 9.85 25.37 4.62
C LEU A 467 11.30 25.65 5.04
N ASP A 468 11.57 25.76 6.34
CA ASP A 468 12.92 25.95 6.87
C ASP A 468 13.82 24.75 6.57
N LEU A 469 13.30 23.51 6.67
CA LEU A 469 14.02 22.29 6.29
C LEU A 469 14.32 22.27 4.78
N ILE A 470 13.35 22.66 3.95
CA ILE A 470 13.54 22.76 2.50
C ILE A 470 14.61 23.79 2.17
N GLN A 471 14.62 24.94 2.82
CA GLN A 471 15.64 25.96 2.61
C GLN A 471 17.04 25.45 2.99
N ARG A 472 17.15 24.73 4.12
CA ARG A 472 18.40 24.04 4.51
C ARG A 472 18.85 23.03 3.46
N TYR A 473 17.93 22.26 2.88
CA TYR A 473 18.25 21.33 1.80
C TYR A 473 18.77 22.05 0.54
N VAL A 474 18.16 23.17 0.15
CA VAL A 474 18.64 23.98 -0.99
C VAL A 474 20.06 24.50 -0.74
N THR A 475 20.34 24.97 0.47
CA THR A 475 21.71 25.36 0.87
C THR A 475 22.67 24.18 0.78
N CYS A 476 22.28 22.99 1.25
CA CYS A 476 23.08 21.76 1.15
C CYS A 476 23.36 21.40 -0.33
N ALA A 477 22.35 21.43 -1.20
CA ALA A 477 22.53 21.16 -2.63
C ALA A 477 23.52 22.15 -3.28
N GLN A 478 23.47 23.43 -2.90
CA GLN A 478 24.44 24.42 -3.36
C GLN A 478 25.86 24.12 -2.85
N GLN A 479 26.02 23.64 -1.63
CA GLN A 479 27.31 23.22 -1.08
C GLN A 479 27.88 22.03 -1.86
N CYS A 480 27.06 21.01 -2.16
CA CYS A 480 27.47 19.87 -3.00
C CYS A 480 27.92 20.34 -4.39
N LEU A 481 27.19 21.28 -5.02
CA LEU A 481 27.59 21.86 -6.29
C LEU A 481 28.93 22.60 -6.20
N ASN A 482 29.12 23.43 -5.17
CA ASN A 482 30.36 24.17 -4.97
C ASN A 482 31.56 23.24 -4.83
N LEU A 483 31.40 22.11 -4.14
CA LEU A 483 32.43 21.10 -4.00
C LEU A 483 32.82 20.48 -5.37
N LEU A 484 31.86 20.20 -6.24
CA LEU A 484 32.12 19.73 -7.60
C LEU A 484 32.78 20.81 -8.47
N LEU A 485 32.39 22.07 -8.33
CA LEU A 485 32.97 23.20 -9.07
C LEU A 485 34.44 23.46 -8.71
N LYS A 486 34.85 23.18 -7.47
CA LYS A 486 36.27 23.20 -7.06
C LYS A 486 37.10 22.10 -7.74
N GLN A 487 36.45 21.07 -8.29
CA GLN A 487 37.08 19.86 -8.84
C GLN A 487 37.98 19.12 -7.84
N ASP A 488 37.70 19.27 -6.53
CA ASP A 488 38.43 18.55 -5.48
C ASP A 488 37.84 17.16 -5.29
N LYS A 489 38.47 16.18 -5.93
CA LYS A 489 38.09 14.77 -5.82
C LYS A 489 38.28 14.21 -4.40
N GLY A 490 39.26 14.72 -3.65
CA GLY A 490 39.54 14.27 -2.28
C GLY A 490 38.42 14.68 -1.33
N GLU A 491 38.05 15.97 -1.38
CA GLU A 491 36.92 16.53 -0.60
C GLU A 491 35.62 15.79 -0.96
N PHE A 492 35.36 15.53 -2.25
CA PHE A 492 34.19 14.76 -2.70
C PHE A 492 34.12 13.36 -2.09
N ILE A 493 35.23 12.61 -2.14
CA ILE A 493 35.27 11.24 -1.63
C ILE A 493 35.08 11.22 -0.11
N SER A 494 35.62 12.21 0.61
CA SER A 494 35.41 12.34 2.05
C SER A 494 33.93 12.52 2.37
N GLU A 495 33.28 13.51 1.76
CA GLU A 495 31.85 13.81 1.96
C GLU A 495 30.95 12.60 1.62
N PHE A 496 31.28 11.90 0.52
CA PHE A 496 30.56 10.70 0.12
C PHE A 496 30.68 9.56 1.15
N ASN A 497 31.89 9.36 1.71
CA ASN A 497 32.13 8.33 2.72
C ASN A 497 31.50 8.68 4.06
N GLU A 498 31.48 9.96 4.44
CA GLU A 498 30.76 10.43 5.64
C GLU A 498 29.26 10.17 5.52
N THR A 499 28.68 10.45 4.34
CA THR A 499 27.28 10.11 4.04
C THR A 499 27.06 8.59 4.07
N THR A 500 27.97 7.81 3.50
CA THR A 500 27.92 6.34 3.54
C THR A 500 27.94 5.82 4.98
N ALA A 501 28.76 6.40 5.85
CA ALA A 501 28.83 6.06 7.27
C ALA A 501 27.53 6.39 8.01
N PHE A 502 26.86 7.50 7.67
CA PHE A 502 25.53 7.83 8.19
C PHE A 502 24.49 6.76 7.84
N PHE A 503 24.46 6.29 6.59
CA PHE A 503 23.55 5.21 6.19
C PHE A 503 23.96 3.84 6.79
N GLY A 504 25.24 3.63 7.06
CA GLY A 504 25.74 2.42 7.72
C GLY A 504 25.35 1.14 6.95
N PRO A 505 24.91 0.07 7.65
CA PRO A 505 24.47 -1.17 6.99
C PRO A 505 23.33 -0.98 5.99
N HIS A 506 22.45 0.00 6.21
CA HIS A 506 21.31 0.25 5.35
C HIS A 506 21.70 0.63 3.92
N ALA A 507 22.87 1.24 3.69
CA ALA A 507 23.34 1.51 2.33
C ALA A 507 23.44 0.24 1.49
N ARG A 508 23.93 -0.86 2.10
CA ARG A 508 24.05 -2.16 1.44
C ARG A 508 22.70 -2.85 1.33
N ASP A 509 21.89 -2.80 2.38
CA ASP A 509 20.56 -3.40 2.38
C ASP A 509 19.68 -2.77 1.29
N PHE A 510 19.66 -1.44 1.18
CA PHE A 510 18.92 -0.73 0.13
C PHE A 510 19.42 -1.05 -1.28
N LEU A 511 20.73 -1.26 -1.47
CA LEU A 511 21.26 -1.70 -2.76
C LEU A 511 20.78 -3.12 -3.12
N GLN A 512 20.74 -4.03 -2.17
CA GLN A 512 20.27 -5.39 -2.38
C GLN A 512 18.75 -5.43 -2.64
N GLU A 513 17.97 -4.72 -1.81
CA GLU A 513 16.52 -4.63 -1.95
C GLU A 513 16.12 -3.99 -3.29
N SER A 514 16.75 -2.86 -3.65
CA SER A 514 16.49 -2.22 -4.95
C SER A 514 16.87 -3.11 -6.12
N SER A 515 17.97 -3.86 -6.04
CA SER A 515 18.37 -4.83 -7.08
C SER A 515 17.32 -5.93 -7.28
N ALA A 516 16.73 -6.43 -6.20
CA ALA A 516 15.65 -7.42 -6.28
C ALA A 516 14.37 -6.82 -6.91
N ILE A 517 14.06 -5.56 -6.60
CA ILE A 517 12.95 -4.84 -7.25
C ILE A 517 13.22 -4.65 -8.74
N LEU A 518 14.44 -4.27 -9.13
CA LEU A 518 14.82 -4.09 -10.52
C LEU A 518 14.73 -5.37 -11.34
N ALA A 519 15.08 -6.53 -10.76
CA ALA A 519 14.91 -7.83 -11.42
C ALA A 519 13.43 -8.08 -11.76
N LEU A 520 12.50 -7.77 -10.85
CA LEU A 520 11.07 -7.88 -11.10
C LEU A 520 10.58 -6.91 -12.18
N VAL A 521 11.17 -5.72 -12.25
CA VAL A 521 10.82 -4.70 -13.24
C VAL A 521 11.38 -5.07 -14.62
N GLN A 522 12.59 -5.64 -14.70
CA GLN A 522 13.21 -6.13 -15.93
C GLN A 522 12.31 -7.10 -16.70
N ASP A 523 11.65 -8.02 -15.98
CA ASP A 523 10.73 -9.00 -16.56
C ASP A 523 9.46 -8.37 -17.17
N THR A 524 9.15 -7.12 -16.82
CA THR A 524 7.93 -6.42 -17.25
C THR A 524 8.15 -5.36 -18.31
N TYR A 525 9.40 -5.02 -18.63
CA TYR A 525 9.68 -4.06 -19.70
C TYR A 525 9.44 -4.71 -21.07
N PRO A 526 8.53 -4.19 -21.89
CA PRO A 526 8.43 -4.66 -23.27
C PRO A 526 9.73 -4.30 -23.98
N VAL A 527 10.42 -5.30 -24.52
CA VAL A 527 11.41 -5.07 -25.57
C VAL A 527 10.61 -4.47 -26.73
N LYS A 528 10.81 -3.18 -27.02
CA LYS A 528 10.27 -2.58 -28.24
C LYS A 528 11.10 -3.15 -29.38
N ASP A 529 10.51 -4.08 -30.13
CA ASP A 529 11.05 -4.59 -31.40
C ASP A 529 11.07 -3.50 -32.48
#